data_AF-A0A7W1PX80-F1
#
_entry.id   AF-A0A7W1PX80-F1
#
_cell.length_a   1.000
_cell.length_b   1.000
_cell.length_c   1.000
_cell.angle_alpha   90.00
_cell.angle_beta   90.00
_cell.angle_gamma   90.00
#
_symmetry.space_group_name_H-M   'P 1'
#
loop_
_entity.id
_entity.type
_entity.pdbx_description
1 polymer ?
#
loop_
_entity_poly.entity_id
_entity_poly.type
_entity_poly.pdbx_seq_one_letter_code
_entity_poly.pdbx_strand_id
1 'polypeptide(L)'
;LFCSRMRNYSITTCDGKGNCTTRYYCEKNNVTAFCIDNKGEIVWATNLDRKKTYNGWDIFDINVALKGDKFFVSYGSEFGIHAEKKNYKSKKSKKHQNEIFEYAVFDKNNGEYKKHEHNLNKLNTPKKDKKYVDPISIMVIEDEFYTYSMQTGFKPGWIALGCLGAFACPPVVLIPFFSGNARKGSAHLAHIKPIE
;
A
#
# COMPACT_ATOMS: atom_id res chain seq x y z
N LEU A 1 -12.23 11.97 14.33
CA LEU A 1 -11.46 10.73 14.59
C LEU A 1 -11.60 9.80 13.40
N PHE A 2 -10.52 9.12 13.01
CA PHE A 2 -10.52 8.16 11.91
C PHE A 2 -9.92 6.82 12.37
N CYS A 3 -10.61 5.72 12.10
CA CYS A 3 -10.14 4.39 12.47
C CYS A 3 -10.49 3.34 11.41
N SER A 4 -9.91 2.15 11.56
CA SER A 4 -10.22 0.99 10.72
C SER A 4 -10.26 -0.26 11.57
N ARG A 5 -11.08 -1.23 11.16
CA ARG A 5 -11.10 -2.55 11.78
C ARG A 5 -9.84 -3.30 11.36
N MET A 6 -9.10 -3.78 12.35
CA MET A 6 -7.88 -4.57 12.15
C MET A 6 -8.13 -6.01 12.58
N ARG A 7 -7.64 -6.96 11.79
CA ARG A 7 -7.59 -8.39 12.13
C ARG A 7 -6.21 -8.92 11.78
N ASN A 8 -5.42 -9.23 12.80
CA ASN A 8 -4.15 -9.93 12.64
C ASN A 8 -4.39 -11.45 12.66
N TYR A 9 -3.73 -12.19 11.79
CA TYR A 9 -3.72 -13.65 11.79
C TYR A 9 -2.45 -14.21 11.15
N SER A 10 -2.17 -15.48 11.40
CA SER A 10 -1.06 -16.20 10.78
C SER A 10 -1.54 -17.45 10.07
N ILE A 11 -0.85 -17.84 9.00
CA ILE A 11 -1.03 -19.13 8.33
C ILE A 11 0.31 -19.85 8.35
N THR A 12 0.33 -21.05 8.92
CA THR A 12 1.48 -21.95 8.85
C THR A 12 1.23 -22.98 7.75
N THR A 13 2.16 -23.09 6.81
CA THR A 13 2.12 -24.11 5.75
C THR A 13 3.37 -24.97 5.89
N CYS A 14 3.20 -26.27 6.01
CA CYS A 14 4.29 -27.24 6.04
C CYS A 14 4.38 -27.97 4.71
N ASP A 15 5.60 -28.21 4.23
CA ASP A 15 5.84 -29.13 3.12
C ASP A 15 5.86 -30.60 3.60
N GLY A 16 5.87 -31.54 2.65
CA GLY A 16 5.93 -32.98 2.94
C GLY A 16 7.26 -33.46 3.55
N LYS A 17 8.23 -32.57 3.76
CA LYS A 17 9.53 -32.84 4.40
C LYS A 17 9.62 -32.28 5.82
N GLY A 18 8.52 -31.70 6.33
CA GLY A 18 8.45 -31.12 7.67
C GLY A 18 8.94 -29.66 7.75
N ASN A 19 9.25 -29.01 6.63
CA ASN A 19 9.59 -27.58 6.64
C ASN A 19 8.32 -26.75 6.71
N CYS A 20 8.10 -26.09 7.84
CA CYS A 20 6.95 -25.21 8.06
C CYS A 20 7.33 -23.74 7.89
N THR A 21 6.54 -22.99 7.12
CA THR A 21 6.65 -21.53 6.99
C THR A 21 5.39 -20.88 7.56
N THR A 22 5.56 -20.04 8.58
CA THR A 22 4.49 -19.18 9.10
C THR A 22 4.53 -17.83 8.39
N ARG A 23 3.40 -17.44 7.83
CA ARG A 23 3.19 -16.10 7.25
C ARG A 23 2.18 -15.34 8.09
N TYR A 24 2.49 -14.07 8.33
CA TYR A 24 1.66 -13.17 9.13
C TYR A 24 0.92 -12.19 8.24
N TYR A 25 -0.33 -11.91 8.59
CA TYR A 25 -1.22 -11.09 7.82
C TYR A 25 -2.01 -10.12 8.71
N CYS A 26 -2.19 -8.91 8.20
CA CYS A 26 -3.03 -7.90 8.81
C CYS A 26 -4.13 -7.52 7.80
N GLU A 27 -5.36 -7.92 8.09
CA GLU A 27 -6.55 -7.49 7.36
C GLU A 27 -7.08 -6.17 7.93
N LYS A 28 -7.24 -5.19 7.06
CA LYS A 28 -7.84 -3.90 7.34
C LYS A 28 -9.17 -3.80 6.62
N ASN A 29 -10.22 -3.46 7.36
CA ASN A 29 -11.55 -3.25 6.81
C ASN A 29 -12.08 -1.90 7.25
N ASN A 30 -12.76 -1.25 6.30
CA ASN A 30 -13.40 0.05 6.44
C ASN A 30 -12.46 1.21 6.82
N VAL A 31 -12.94 2.42 6.61
CA VAL A 31 -12.46 3.63 7.25
C VAL A 31 -13.69 4.24 7.93
N THR A 32 -13.72 4.17 9.24
CA THR A 32 -14.79 4.75 10.04
C THR A 32 -14.33 6.11 10.54
N ALA A 33 -15.13 7.14 10.25
CA ALA A 33 -14.90 8.51 10.64
C ALA A 33 -16.02 8.95 11.57
N PHE A 34 -15.67 9.66 12.64
CA PHE A 34 -16.66 10.22 13.55
C PHE A 34 -16.19 11.57 14.10
N CYS A 35 -17.12 12.51 14.19
CA CYS A 35 -16.94 13.80 14.85
C CYS A 35 -17.62 13.76 16.21
N ILE A 36 -16.90 14.27 17.21
CA ILE A 36 -17.35 14.34 18.59
C ILE A 36 -17.32 15.82 18.98
N ASP A 37 -18.37 16.29 19.64
CA ASP A 37 -18.42 17.65 20.17
C ASP A 37 -17.59 17.80 21.47
N ASN A 38 -17.59 19.00 22.05
CA ASN A 38 -16.88 19.27 23.30
C ASN A 38 -17.50 18.60 24.54
N LYS A 39 -18.70 18.02 24.43
CA LYS A 39 -19.38 17.26 25.49
C LYS A 39 -19.13 15.76 25.38
N GLY A 40 -18.50 15.30 24.30
CA GLY A 40 -18.28 13.88 24.05
C GLY A 40 -19.40 13.22 23.24
N GLU A 41 -20.35 13.98 22.69
CA GLU A 41 -21.45 13.46 21.90
C GLU A 41 -21.06 13.31 20.42
N ILE A 42 -21.53 12.24 19.77
CA ILE A 42 -21.27 12.00 18.34
C ILE A 42 -22.15 12.96 17.53
N VAL A 43 -21.51 13.89 16.83
CA VAL A 43 -22.18 14.83 15.91
C VAL A 43 -22.55 14.12 14.61
N TRP A 44 -21.60 13.36 14.06
CA TRP A 44 -21.81 12.55 12.88
C TRP A 44 -20.85 11.36 12.88
N ALA A 45 -21.25 10.29 12.20
CA ALA A 45 -20.42 9.11 11.98
C ALA A 45 -20.65 8.56 10.57
N THR A 46 -19.56 8.28 9.88
CA THR A 46 -19.57 7.81 8.50
C THR A 46 -18.63 6.63 8.32
N ASN A 47 -19.04 5.69 7.48
CA ASN A 47 -18.24 4.51 7.17
C ASN A 47 -17.96 4.42 5.66
N LEU A 48 -16.67 4.38 5.32
CA LEU A 48 -16.19 4.10 3.98
C LEU A 48 -15.79 2.63 3.90
N ASP A 49 -16.45 1.87 3.02
CA ASP A 49 -16.18 0.45 2.86
C ASP A 49 -14.92 0.20 2.03
N ARG A 50 -13.98 -0.54 2.64
CA ARG A 50 -12.75 -1.01 2.00
C ARG A 50 -12.33 -2.35 2.59
N LYS A 51 -11.44 -3.03 1.88
CA LYS A 51 -10.67 -4.17 2.41
C LYS A 51 -9.25 -4.10 1.88
N LYS A 52 -8.28 -4.39 2.73
CA LYS A 52 -6.89 -4.60 2.34
C LYS A 52 -6.24 -5.64 3.23
N THR A 53 -5.49 -6.57 2.63
CA THR A 53 -4.66 -7.52 3.36
C THR A 53 -3.20 -7.13 3.17
N TYR A 54 -2.51 -6.94 4.27
CA TYR A 54 -1.08 -6.66 4.32
C TYR A 54 -0.32 -7.87 4.85
N ASN A 55 0.98 -7.96 4.52
CA ASN A 55 1.89 -8.87 5.18
C ASN A 55 2.41 -8.22 6.47
N GLY A 56 2.38 -8.93 7.59
CA GLY A 56 2.81 -8.41 8.90
C GLY A 56 1.68 -8.26 9.90
N TRP A 57 1.98 -7.60 11.02
CA TRP A 57 1.06 -7.29 12.12
C TRP A 57 0.95 -5.79 12.31
N ASP A 58 -0.17 -5.36 12.89
CA ASP A 58 -0.33 -4.02 13.45
C ASP A 58 -0.05 -2.89 12.45
N ILE A 59 -0.66 -3.03 11.27
CA ILE A 59 -0.44 -2.10 10.16
C ILE A 59 -1.44 -0.94 10.22
N PHE A 60 -0.89 0.27 10.28
CA PHE A 60 -1.62 1.53 10.23
C PHE A 60 -1.45 2.13 8.84
N ASP A 61 -2.55 2.18 8.08
CA ASP A 61 -2.56 2.61 6.69
C ASP A 61 -3.51 3.79 6.44
N ILE A 62 -4.05 4.39 7.50
CA ILE A 62 -4.87 5.59 7.43
C ILE A 62 -3.97 6.77 7.77
N ASN A 63 -3.89 7.73 6.84
CA ASN A 63 -3.27 9.02 7.09
C ASN A 63 -4.28 10.11 6.79
N VAL A 64 -4.27 11.16 7.60
CA VAL A 64 -5.25 12.24 7.54
C VAL A 64 -4.52 13.58 7.44
N ALA A 65 -4.85 14.36 6.43
CA ALA A 65 -4.46 15.76 6.30
C ALA A 65 -5.69 16.66 6.42
N LEU A 66 -5.58 17.79 7.10
CA LEU A 66 -6.69 18.72 7.31
C LEU A 66 -6.43 19.98 6.48
N LYS A 67 -7.31 20.30 5.54
CA LYS A 67 -7.18 21.53 4.75
C LYS A 67 -8.52 22.24 4.66
N GLY A 68 -8.60 23.41 5.28
CA GLY A 68 -9.87 24.11 5.48
C GLY A 68 -10.88 23.26 6.25
N ASP A 69 -12.07 23.11 5.69
CA ASP A 69 -13.17 22.31 6.28
C ASP A 69 -13.24 20.87 5.73
N LYS A 70 -12.11 20.35 5.22
CA LYS A 70 -12.05 19.01 4.63
C LYS A 70 -10.93 18.18 5.24
N PHE A 71 -11.24 16.91 5.50
CA PHE A 71 -10.25 15.89 5.84
C PHE A 71 -9.92 15.06 4.60
N PHE A 72 -8.65 15.06 4.22
CA PHE A 72 -8.11 14.23 3.16
C PHE A 72 -7.55 12.96 3.80
N VAL A 73 -8.07 11.80 3.43
CA VAL A 73 -7.79 10.54 4.10
C VAL A 73 -7.25 9.53 3.10
N SER A 74 -5.97 9.23 3.15
CA SER A 74 -5.38 8.15 2.35
C SER A 74 -5.62 6.80 3.04
N TYR A 75 -5.85 5.75 2.25
CA TYR A 75 -6.01 4.39 2.76
C TYR A 75 -5.66 3.33 1.70
N GLY A 76 -5.33 2.12 2.12
CA GLY A 76 -5.17 0.99 1.20
C GLY A 76 -6.49 0.29 0.90
N SER A 77 -6.72 -0.02 -0.37
CA SER A 77 -7.86 -0.84 -0.82
C SER A 77 -7.44 -1.87 -1.87
N GLU A 78 -8.01 -3.06 -1.80
CA GLU A 78 -7.86 -4.09 -2.82
C GLU A 78 -8.96 -4.01 -3.89
N PHE A 79 -10.02 -3.25 -3.68
CA PHE A 79 -11.21 -3.27 -4.54
C PHE A 79 -11.36 -1.98 -5.34
N GLY A 80 -11.98 -2.07 -6.52
CA GLY A 80 -12.35 -0.92 -7.35
C GLY A 80 -13.01 0.20 -6.54
N ILE A 81 -12.68 1.46 -6.86
CA ILE A 81 -13.21 2.63 -6.15
C ILE A 81 -14.74 2.69 -6.20
N HIS A 82 -15.33 2.32 -7.33
CA HIS A 82 -16.78 2.21 -7.55
C HIS A 82 -17.32 0.78 -7.41
N ALA A 83 -16.56 -0.16 -6.86
CA ALA A 83 -17.04 -1.53 -6.71
C ALA A 83 -18.18 -1.60 -5.67
N GLU A 84 -19.38 -1.94 -6.13
CA GLU A 84 -20.57 -2.16 -5.29
C GLU A 84 -20.41 -3.37 -4.38
N LYS A 85 -19.93 -4.50 -4.93
CA LYS A 85 -19.68 -5.74 -4.19
C LYS A 85 -18.19 -5.95 -4.00
N LYS A 86 -17.76 -6.25 -2.76
CA LYS A 86 -16.37 -6.51 -2.40
C LYS A 86 -16.08 -8.01 -2.47
N ASN A 87 -15.73 -8.51 -3.67
CA ASN A 87 -15.48 -9.92 -3.93
C ASN A 87 -14.31 -10.11 -4.89
N TYR A 88 -13.87 -11.35 -5.12
CA TYR A 88 -12.71 -11.64 -5.97
C TYR A 88 -12.76 -10.96 -7.35
N LYS A 89 -13.94 -10.82 -7.97
CA LYS A 89 -14.11 -10.22 -9.30
C LYS A 89 -13.91 -8.70 -9.31
N SER A 90 -14.19 -8.02 -8.20
CA SER A 90 -13.98 -6.57 -8.09
C SER A 90 -12.60 -6.18 -7.56
N LYS A 91 -11.73 -7.17 -7.31
CA LYS A 91 -10.38 -6.97 -6.81
C LYS A 91 -9.50 -6.37 -7.90
N LYS A 92 -8.84 -5.26 -7.56
CA LYS A 92 -7.78 -4.62 -8.35
C LYS A 92 -6.60 -5.57 -8.47
N SER A 93 -5.97 -5.58 -9.65
CA SER A 93 -4.67 -6.24 -9.82
C SER A 93 -3.63 -5.62 -8.87
N LYS A 94 -2.64 -6.40 -8.43
CA LYS A 94 -1.54 -5.89 -7.59
C LYS A 94 -0.85 -4.67 -8.22
N LYS A 95 -0.70 -4.69 -9.54
CA LYS A 95 -0.16 -3.57 -10.32
C LYS A 95 -1.00 -2.31 -10.12
N HIS A 96 -2.32 -2.42 -10.28
CA HIS A 96 -3.23 -1.29 -10.11
C HIS A 96 -3.25 -0.78 -8.66
N GLN A 97 -3.18 -1.67 -7.67
CA GLN A 97 -3.11 -1.28 -6.25
C GLN A 97 -1.86 -0.46 -5.89
N ASN A 98 -0.78 -0.57 -6.66
CA ASN A 98 0.48 0.12 -6.39
C ASN A 98 0.71 1.31 -7.34
N GLU A 99 0.12 1.31 -8.54
CA GLU A 99 0.28 2.40 -9.53
C GLU A 99 -0.78 3.51 -9.39
N ILE A 100 -1.78 3.32 -8.51
CA ILE A 100 -2.84 4.29 -8.22
C ILE A 100 -2.77 4.70 -6.76
N PHE A 101 -2.80 6.01 -6.53
CA PHE A 101 -3.02 6.59 -5.21
C PHE A 101 -4.50 6.80 -4.97
N GLU A 102 -5.01 6.26 -3.86
CA GLU A 102 -6.42 6.35 -3.47
C GLU A 102 -6.56 7.10 -2.16
N TYR A 103 -7.52 8.02 -2.12
CA TYR A 103 -7.87 8.78 -0.93
C TYR A 103 -9.37 9.12 -0.94
N ALA A 104 -9.87 9.56 0.21
CA ALA A 104 -11.22 10.11 0.32
C ALA A 104 -11.15 11.50 0.95
N VAL A 105 -12.06 12.37 0.51
CA VAL A 105 -12.23 13.72 1.04
C VAL A 105 -13.52 13.71 1.84
N PHE A 106 -13.42 13.89 3.16
CA PHE A 106 -14.55 14.01 4.06
C PHE A 106 -14.81 15.48 4.38
N ASP A 107 -16.08 15.89 4.33
CA ASP A 107 -16.51 17.19 4.85
C ASP A 107 -16.52 17.16 6.38
N LYS A 108 -15.90 18.17 7.00
CA LYS A 108 -15.74 18.23 8.46
C LYS A 108 -17.06 18.44 9.20
N ASN A 109 -18.03 19.09 8.56
CA ASN A 109 -19.27 19.52 9.20
C ASN A 109 -20.32 18.40 9.20
N ASN A 110 -20.40 17.61 8.14
CA ASN A 110 -21.43 16.58 8.00
C ASN A 110 -20.90 15.14 7.83
N GLY A 111 -19.59 14.95 7.62
CA GLY A 111 -18.98 13.64 7.45
C GLY A 111 -19.25 12.97 6.11
N GLU A 112 -19.89 13.65 5.15
CA GLU A 112 -20.04 13.17 3.78
C GLU A 112 -18.66 13.02 3.13
N TYR A 113 -18.50 12.05 2.23
CA TYR A 113 -17.22 11.83 1.58
C TYR A 113 -17.32 11.53 0.10
N LYS A 114 -16.23 11.87 -0.61
CA LYS A 114 -15.99 11.46 -2.00
C LYS A 114 -14.66 10.74 -2.09
N LYS A 115 -14.63 9.66 -2.86
CA LYS A 115 -13.41 8.89 -3.12
C LYS A 115 -12.75 9.42 -4.39
N HIS A 116 -11.44 9.48 -4.37
CA HIS A 116 -10.62 9.94 -5.49
C HIS A 116 -9.50 8.94 -5.76
N GLU A 117 -9.14 8.83 -7.04
CA GLU A 117 -7.99 8.08 -7.49
C GLU A 117 -7.08 8.97 -8.33
N HIS A 118 -5.77 8.77 -8.19
CA HIS A 118 -4.76 9.47 -8.95
C HIS A 118 -3.76 8.47 -9.54
N ASN A 119 -3.66 8.45 -10.87
CA ASN A 119 -2.69 7.62 -11.57
C ASN A 119 -1.29 8.21 -11.40
N LEU A 120 -0.37 7.45 -10.81
CA LEU A 120 1.00 7.90 -10.59
C LEU A 120 1.85 7.96 -11.88
N ASN A 121 1.41 7.22 -12.90
CA ASN A 121 2.16 7.00 -14.13
C ASN A 121 1.29 7.34 -15.34
N LYS A 122 1.91 7.95 -16.36
CA LYS A 122 1.28 8.13 -17.68
C LYS A 122 1.12 6.78 -18.38
N LEU A 123 0.20 6.73 -19.35
CA LEU A 123 0.07 5.58 -20.24
C LEU A 123 1.45 5.28 -20.89
N ASN A 124 1.81 4.01 -21.00
CA ASN A 124 3.08 3.53 -21.58
C ASN A 124 4.38 3.94 -20.85
N THR A 125 4.30 4.36 -19.58
CA THR A 125 5.53 4.59 -18.78
C THR A 125 6.41 3.32 -18.75
N PRO A 126 7.69 3.39 -19.17
CA PRO A 126 8.60 2.26 -19.19
C PRO A 126 8.75 1.63 -17.80
N LYS A 127 8.87 0.29 -17.72
CA LYS A 127 8.94 -0.44 -16.43
C LYS A 127 9.97 0.13 -15.44
N LYS A 128 11.11 0.59 -15.95
CA LYS A 128 12.21 1.17 -15.14
C LYS A 128 11.89 2.54 -14.54
N ASP A 129 10.93 3.27 -15.11
CA ASP A 129 10.58 4.64 -14.74
C ASP A 129 9.21 4.70 -14.02
N LYS A 130 8.59 3.55 -13.80
CA LYS A 130 7.32 3.45 -13.10
C LYS A 130 7.48 3.87 -11.66
N LYS A 131 6.53 4.63 -11.16
CA LYS A 131 6.39 5.00 -9.75
C LYS A 131 5.33 4.11 -9.09
N TYR A 132 5.52 3.83 -7.82
CA TYR A 132 4.58 3.08 -7.01
C TYR A 132 4.29 3.84 -5.72
N VAL A 133 3.10 3.65 -5.15
CA VAL A 133 2.77 4.10 -3.80
C VAL A 133 2.43 2.88 -2.97
N ASP A 134 2.93 2.88 -1.73
CA ASP A 134 2.45 1.98 -0.71
C ASP A 134 1.64 2.80 0.30
N PRO A 135 0.37 2.48 0.59
CA PRO A 135 -0.41 3.19 1.58
C PRO A 135 0.28 3.34 2.95
N ILE A 136 1.15 2.39 3.31
CA ILE A 136 1.91 2.45 4.58
C ILE A 136 3.13 3.37 4.54
N SER A 137 3.57 3.82 3.35
CA SER A 137 4.71 4.74 3.20
C SER A 137 4.29 6.20 3.02
N ILE A 138 2.99 6.48 3.13
CA ILE A 138 2.46 7.84 3.06
C ILE A 138 2.68 8.52 4.40
N MET A 139 3.18 9.74 4.34
CA MET A 139 3.34 10.65 5.46
C MET A 139 2.54 11.92 5.19
N VAL A 140 2.07 12.55 6.27
CA VAL A 140 1.43 13.87 6.21
C VAL A 140 2.36 14.88 6.85
N ILE A 141 2.73 15.90 6.09
CA ILE A 141 3.57 17.01 6.54
C ILE A 141 2.88 18.28 6.06
N GLU A 142 2.61 19.22 6.96
CA GLU A 142 1.96 20.50 6.63
C GLU A 142 0.67 20.32 5.80
N ASP A 143 -0.17 19.35 6.19
CA ASP A 143 -1.43 19.02 5.52
C ASP A 143 -1.31 18.53 4.06
N GLU A 144 -0.12 18.10 3.65
CA GLU A 144 0.15 17.52 2.34
C GLU A 144 0.66 16.07 2.44
N PHE A 145 0.38 15.26 1.42
CA PHE A 145 0.84 13.87 1.38
C PHE A 145 2.20 13.74 0.71
N TYR A 146 3.10 13.07 1.39
CA TYR A 146 4.41 12.69 0.90
C TYR A 146 4.52 11.17 0.89
N THR A 147 5.15 10.60 -0.13
CA THR A 147 5.46 9.17 -0.18
C THR A 147 6.83 8.96 -0.78
N TYR A 148 7.45 7.85 -0.43
CA TYR A 148 8.63 7.36 -1.12
C TYR A 148 8.36 6.00 -1.74
N SER A 149 8.96 5.77 -2.89
CA SER A 149 8.93 4.49 -3.60
C SER A 149 10.35 4.05 -3.84
N MET A 150 10.70 2.83 -3.44
CA MET A 150 11.99 2.22 -3.75
C MET A 150 11.77 0.94 -4.54
N GLN A 151 12.47 0.80 -5.65
CA GLN A 151 12.51 -0.43 -6.43
C GLN A 151 13.92 -0.98 -6.40
N THR A 152 14.04 -2.26 -6.05
CA THR A 152 15.31 -2.97 -6.12
C THR A 152 15.19 -4.15 -7.08
N GLY A 153 16.21 -4.38 -7.88
CA GLY A 153 16.30 -5.55 -8.74
C GLY A 153 17.73 -6.02 -8.91
N PHE A 154 17.92 -7.18 -9.52
CA PHE A 154 19.27 -7.64 -9.88
C PHE A 154 19.78 -6.89 -11.11
N LYS A 155 21.08 -6.61 -11.12
CA LYS A 155 21.76 -6.15 -12.34
C LYS A 155 21.80 -7.29 -13.36
N PRO A 156 21.58 -7.05 -14.67
CA PRO A 156 21.50 -8.09 -15.69
C PRO A 156 22.73 -9.01 -15.74
N GLY A 157 23.94 -8.45 -15.58
CA GLY A 157 25.18 -9.22 -15.60
C GLY A 157 25.26 -10.28 -14.49
N TRP A 158 24.72 -9.98 -13.32
CA TRP A 158 24.67 -10.96 -12.22
C TRP A 158 23.66 -12.07 -12.50
N ILE A 159 22.50 -11.77 -13.08
CA ILE A 159 21.52 -12.79 -13.49
C ILE A 159 22.17 -13.80 -14.46
N ALA A 160 22.89 -13.30 -15.47
CA ALA A 160 23.61 -14.15 -16.43
C ALA A 160 24.68 -15.01 -15.75
N LEU A 161 25.44 -14.44 -14.81
CA LEU A 161 26.50 -15.14 -14.07
C LEU A 161 25.94 -16.27 -13.18
N GLY A 162 24.77 -16.08 -12.57
CA GLY A 162 24.09 -17.14 -11.81
C GLY A 162 23.51 -18.23 -12.69
N CYS A 163 22.91 -17.89 -13.83
CA CYS A 163 22.39 -18.90 -14.74
C CYS A 163 23.50 -19.79 -15.32
N LEU A 164 24.65 -19.20 -15.67
CA LEU A 164 25.81 -19.95 -16.19
C LEU A 164 26.57 -20.68 -15.09
N GLY A 165 26.77 -20.04 -13.94
CA GLY A 165 27.53 -20.63 -12.85
C GLY A 165 26.78 -21.67 -12.03
N ALA A 166 25.43 -21.63 -11.97
CA ALA A 166 24.63 -22.70 -11.38
C ALA A 166 24.76 -24.03 -12.15
N PHE A 167 25.13 -23.98 -13.44
CA PHE A 167 25.43 -25.16 -14.24
C PHE A 167 26.81 -25.77 -13.94
N ALA A 168 27.77 -24.97 -13.48
CA ALA A 168 29.16 -25.38 -13.29
C ALA A 168 29.55 -25.64 -11.82
N CYS A 169 29.03 -24.88 -10.86
CA CYS A 169 29.31 -25.02 -9.42
C CYS A 169 28.20 -24.34 -8.57
N PRO A 170 27.14 -25.05 -8.18
CA PRO A 170 25.96 -24.48 -7.51
C PRO A 170 26.23 -23.71 -6.20
N PRO A 171 27.11 -24.15 -5.27
CA PRO A 171 27.24 -23.50 -3.97
C PRO A 171 28.04 -22.19 -4.01
N VAL A 172 29.06 -22.10 -4.87
CA VAL A 172 30.06 -21.01 -4.87
C VAL A 172 29.53 -19.75 -5.58
N VAL A 173 28.60 -19.91 -6.53
CA VAL A 173 28.09 -18.82 -7.36
C VAL A 173 26.95 -18.04 -6.69
N LEU A 174 26.39 -18.54 -5.58
CA LEU A 174 25.29 -17.88 -4.86
C LEU A 174 25.76 -16.76 -3.91
N ILE A 175 27.01 -16.80 -3.44
CA ILE A 175 27.55 -15.82 -2.48
C ILE A 175 27.47 -14.36 -2.98
N PRO A 176 27.83 -14.04 -4.25
CA PRO A 176 27.67 -12.68 -4.77
C PRO A 176 26.21 -12.20 -4.88
N PHE A 177 25.23 -13.10 -5.02
CA PHE A 177 23.80 -12.73 -5.14
C PHE A 177 23.23 -12.16 -3.85
N PHE A 178 23.84 -12.47 -2.70
CA PHE A 178 23.49 -11.88 -1.42
C PHE A 178 24.18 -10.53 -1.17
N SER A 179 25.11 -10.12 -2.03
CA SER A 179 25.79 -8.82 -1.92
C SER A 179 24.98 -7.67 -2.51
N GLY A 180 25.10 -6.47 -1.93
CA GLY A 180 24.51 -5.24 -2.48
C GLY A 180 25.02 -4.90 -3.89
N ASN A 181 26.22 -5.36 -4.25
CA ASN A 181 26.83 -5.14 -5.56
C ASN A 181 26.05 -5.81 -6.71
N ALA A 182 25.35 -6.91 -6.42
CA ALA A 182 24.49 -7.62 -7.38
C ALA A 182 23.14 -6.93 -7.61
N ARG A 183 22.78 -5.98 -6.74
CA ARG A 183 21.51 -5.26 -6.79
C ARG A 183 21.68 -3.88 -7.45
N LYS A 184 20.61 -3.41 -8.05
CA LYS A 184 20.38 -2.02 -8.45
C LYS A 184 19.12 -1.53 -7.76
N GLY A 185 19.12 -0.28 -7.35
CA GLY A 185 17.97 0.38 -6.73
C GLY A 185 17.63 1.66 -7.49
N SER A 186 16.35 1.99 -7.58
CA SER A 186 15.87 3.35 -7.84
C SER A 186 14.96 3.76 -6.70
N ALA A 187 15.04 5.03 -6.30
CA ALA A 187 14.17 5.60 -5.29
C ALA A 187 13.56 6.90 -5.82
N HIS A 188 12.31 7.14 -5.47
CA HIS A 188 11.58 8.36 -5.80
C HIS A 188 10.92 8.88 -4.52
N LEU A 189 11.08 10.17 -4.24
CA LEU A 189 10.22 10.89 -3.32
C LEU A 189 9.14 11.58 -4.15
N ALA A 190 7.90 11.50 -3.71
CA ALA A 190 6.76 12.12 -4.38
C ALA A 190 5.97 12.96 -3.37
N HIS A 191 5.72 14.21 -3.76
CA HIS A 191 4.66 15.02 -3.19
C HIS A 191 3.38 14.73 -3.97
N ILE A 192 2.30 14.41 -3.26
CA ILE A 192 0.98 14.19 -3.82
C ILE A 192 0.06 15.29 -3.33
N LYS A 193 -0.26 16.24 -4.22
CA LYS A 193 -1.25 17.27 -3.94
C LYS A 193 -2.66 16.70 -4.12
N PRO A 194 -3.47 16.59 -3.06
CA PRO A 194 -4.86 16.16 -3.20
C PRO A 194 -5.65 17.15 -4.05
N ILE A 195 -6.63 16.65 -4.80
CA ILE A 195 -7.58 17.47 -5.55
C ILE A 195 -8.70 17.85 -4.58
N GLU A 196 -9.02 19.14 -4.50
CA GLU A 196 -10.02 19.71 -3.60
C GLU A 196 -11.47 19.40 -4.01
#